data_AF-A0A9E2EC90-F1
#
_entry.id   AF-A0A9E2EC90-F1
#
_cell.length_a   1.000
_cell.length_b   1.000
_cell.length_c   1.000
_cell.angle_alpha   90.00
_cell.angle_beta   90.00
_cell.angle_gamma   90.00
#
_symmetry.space_group_name_H-M   'P 1'
#
loop_
_entity.id
_entity.type
_entity.pdbx_description
1 polymer ?
#
loop_
_entity_poly.entity_id
_entity_poly.type
_entity_poly.pdbx_seq_one_letter_code
_entity_poly.pdbx_strand_id
1 'polypeptide(L)'
;MTNLPLKIALIGCGRIAGHHCQSIGQVDGVELAAVCDLDVAKAKAYGDQFSVPHFTDYHDMFQAVPEIDIAAVITPSGMHFEHGADVIERYKKHLIMEKPTFMRPEQLHTAYGAADNHGLHIFPVFQNRNNKAVRRVRKALAAGELGDIRIVSVRVRWCRPQRYYDMAP
;
A
#
# COMPACT_ATOMS: atom_id res chain seq x y z
N MET A 1 -25.12 3.22 11.54
CA MET A 1 -24.30 2.14 10.98
C MET A 1 -23.32 1.76 12.07
N THR A 2 -23.32 0.51 12.53
CA THR A 2 -22.40 0.03 13.55
C THR A 2 -20.98 0.23 13.05
N ASN A 3 -20.21 1.07 13.74
CA ASN A 3 -18.89 1.57 13.35
C ASN A 3 -17.83 0.46 13.58
N LEU A 4 -18.03 -0.70 12.96
CA LEU A 4 -17.06 -1.80 13.02
C LEU A 4 -15.79 -1.33 12.29
N PRO A 5 -14.60 -1.61 12.86
CA PRO A 5 -13.35 -1.21 12.24
C PRO A 5 -13.19 -1.91 10.89
N LEU A 6 -12.68 -1.19 9.89
CA LEU A 6 -12.34 -1.77 8.59
C LEU A 6 -11.14 -2.72 8.75
N LYS A 7 -11.25 -3.89 8.14
CA LYS A 7 -10.25 -4.96 8.24
C LYS A 7 -9.26 -4.85 7.10
N ILE A 8 -7.98 -4.67 7.44
CA ILE A 8 -6.90 -4.56 6.47
C ILE A 8 -6.04 -5.83 6.50
N ALA A 9 -5.80 -6.43 5.34
CA ALA A 9 -4.84 -7.52 5.20
C ALA A 9 -3.58 -7.05 4.47
N LEU A 10 -2.43 -7.61 4.84
CA LEU A 10 -1.15 -7.31 4.22
C LEU A 10 -0.74 -8.42 3.24
N ILE A 11 -0.37 -8.06 2.01
CA ILE A 11 0.22 -8.98 1.02
C ILE A 11 1.66 -8.53 0.77
N GLY A 12 2.62 -9.29 1.31
CA GLY A 12 4.05 -8.96 1.31
C GLY A 12 4.54 -8.48 2.69
N CYS A 13 5.30 -9.34 3.37
CA CYS A 13 5.92 -9.11 4.67
C CYS A 13 7.39 -8.68 4.53
N GLY A 14 7.65 -7.77 3.59
CA GLY A 14 8.99 -7.26 3.30
C GLY A 14 9.48 -6.19 4.29
N ARG A 15 10.58 -5.54 3.92
CA ARG A 15 11.26 -4.53 4.76
C ARG A 15 10.35 -3.41 5.26
N ILE A 16 9.36 -3.00 4.47
CA ILE A 16 8.51 -1.85 4.80
C ILE A 16 7.18 -2.27 5.44
N ALA A 17 6.88 -3.58 5.49
CA ALA A 17 5.63 -4.11 6.05
C ALA A 17 5.41 -3.68 7.50
N GLY A 18 6.46 -3.69 8.33
CA GLY A 18 6.37 -3.21 9.71
C GLY A 18 5.90 -1.78 9.86
N HIS A 19 6.27 -0.87 8.95
CA HIS A 19 5.74 0.49 8.97
C HIS A 19 4.25 0.54 8.67
N HIS A 20 3.75 -0.31 7.77
CA HIS A 20 2.33 -0.42 7.47
C HIS A 20 1.57 -1.00 8.66
N CYS A 21 1.98 -2.14 9.21
CA CYS A 21 1.32 -2.76 10.36
C CYS A 21 1.25 -1.81 11.57
N GLN A 22 2.34 -1.08 11.86
CA GLN A 22 2.35 -0.07 12.91
C GLN A 22 1.42 1.10 12.61
N SER A 23 1.39 1.58 11.36
CA SER A 23 0.52 2.70 10.97
C SER A 23 -0.95 2.31 11.06
N ILE A 24 -1.31 1.08 10.67
CA ILE A 24 -2.68 0.55 10.77
C ILE A 24 -3.13 0.55 12.24
N GLY A 25 -2.30 0.05 13.15
CA GLY A 25 -2.61 0.04 14.59
C GLY A 25 -2.68 1.41 15.26
N GLN A 26 -2.34 2.49 14.55
CA GLN A 26 -2.40 3.88 15.05
C GLN A 26 -3.57 4.68 14.45
N VAL A 27 -4.38 4.08 13.59
CA VAL A 27 -5.51 4.76 12.94
C VAL A 27 -6.82 4.23 13.51
N ASP A 28 -7.63 5.14 14.07
CA ASP A 28 -8.95 4.79 14.57
C ASP A 28 -9.86 4.31 13.44
N GLY A 29 -10.64 3.26 13.70
CA GLY A 29 -11.61 2.71 12.75
C GLY A 29 -11.03 1.76 11.71
N VAL A 30 -9.77 1.33 11.85
CA VAL A 30 -9.18 0.24 11.07
C VAL A 30 -8.41 -0.72 11.98
N GLU A 31 -8.22 -1.95 11.55
CA GLU A 31 -7.33 -2.90 12.22
C GLU A 31 -6.70 -3.90 11.24
N LEU A 32 -5.54 -4.46 11.63
CA LEU A 32 -4.88 -5.51 10.85
C LEU A 32 -5.61 -6.83 11.09
N ALA A 33 -6.05 -7.47 10.02
CA ALA A 33 -6.85 -8.71 10.06
C ALA A 33 -6.01 -9.96 9.76
N ALA A 34 -5.03 -9.85 8.85
CA ALA A 34 -4.16 -10.95 8.44
C ALA A 34 -2.91 -10.44 7.73
N VAL A 35 -1.90 -11.29 7.64
CA VAL A 35 -0.68 -11.05 6.85
C VAL A 35 -0.37 -12.24 5.94
N CYS A 36 0.20 -11.95 4.77
CA CYS A 36 0.58 -12.97 3.80
C CYS A 36 1.99 -12.71 3.25
N ASP A 37 2.80 -13.74 3.12
CA ASP A 37 4.07 -13.73 2.37
C ASP A 37 4.43 -15.15 1.92
N LEU A 38 5.02 -15.31 0.73
CA LEU A 38 5.49 -16.60 0.22
C LEU A 38 6.52 -17.25 1.17
N ASP A 39 7.29 -16.43 1.89
CA ASP A 39 8.19 -16.87 2.94
C ASP A 39 7.43 -16.99 4.28
N VAL A 40 7.10 -18.22 4.65
CA VAL A 40 6.38 -18.55 5.90
C VAL A 40 7.05 -17.98 7.14
N ALA A 41 8.39 -17.87 7.17
CA ALA A 41 9.10 -17.33 8.32
C ALA A 41 8.81 -15.83 8.49
N LYS A 42 8.73 -15.08 7.39
CA LYS A 42 8.33 -13.66 7.39
C LYS A 42 6.86 -13.52 7.78
N ALA A 43 5.97 -14.27 7.14
CA ALA A 43 4.54 -14.21 7.42
C ALA A 43 4.26 -14.52 8.91
N LYS A 44 4.85 -15.59 9.44
CA LYS A 44 4.72 -15.98 10.85
C LYS A 44 5.28 -14.92 11.80
N ALA A 45 6.44 -14.35 11.51
CA ALA A 45 7.04 -13.32 12.36
C ALA A 45 6.10 -12.11 12.54
N TYR A 46 5.48 -11.63 11.45
CA TYR A 46 4.50 -10.55 11.52
C TYR A 46 3.18 -11.00 12.15
N GLY A 47 2.69 -12.20 11.84
CA GLY A 47 1.49 -12.76 12.45
C GLY A 47 1.60 -12.85 13.97
N ASP A 48 2.72 -13.37 14.48
CA ASP A 48 3.01 -13.44 15.91
C ASP A 48 3.14 -12.03 16.52
N GLN A 49 3.92 -11.14 15.89
CA GLN A 49 4.18 -9.79 16.39
C GLN A 49 2.90 -8.97 16.54
N PHE A 50 1.97 -9.07 15.59
CA PHE A 50 0.73 -8.31 15.58
C PHE A 50 -0.50 -9.11 16.03
N SER A 51 -0.30 -10.37 16.46
CA SER A 51 -1.35 -11.28 16.92
C SER A 51 -2.49 -11.46 15.90
N VAL A 52 -2.11 -11.66 14.63
CA VAL A 52 -3.04 -11.91 13.51
C VAL A 52 -2.71 -13.21 12.78
N PRO A 53 -3.69 -13.87 12.13
CA PRO A 53 -3.43 -14.99 11.24
C PRO A 53 -2.39 -14.65 10.16
N HIS A 54 -1.53 -15.63 9.86
CA HIS A 54 -0.55 -15.52 8.79
C HIS A 54 -0.79 -16.60 7.74
N PHE A 55 -0.51 -16.26 6.48
CA PHE A 55 -0.73 -17.13 5.33
C PHE A 55 0.47 -17.09 4.38
N THR A 56 0.62 -18.13 3.57
CA THR A 56 1.59 -18.16 2.46
C THR A 56 0.95 -17.91 1.10
N ASP A 57 -0.37 -17.94 1.04
CA ASP A 57 -1.18 -17.65 -0.14
C ASP A 57 -2.30 -16.67 0.25
N TYR A 58 -2.41 -15.55 -0.47
CA TYR A 58 -3.43 -14.54 -0.17
C TYR A 58 -4.83 -15.00 -0.61
N HIS A 59 -4.94 -15.95 -1.54
CA HIS A 59 -6.21 -16.57 -1.90
C HIS A 59 -6.79 -17.35 -0.70
N ASP A 60 -5.95 -18.14 -0.02
CA ASP A 60 -6.33 -18.83 1.22
C ASP A 60 -6.66 -17.84 2.34
N MET A 61 -5.88 -16.75 2.45
CA MET A 61 -6.15 -15.68 3.40
C MET A 61 -7.56 -15.07 3.20
N PHE A 62 -7.95 -14.73 1.97
CA PHE A 62 -9.27 -14.17 1.70
C PHE A 62 -10.42 -15.17 1.90
N GLN A 63 -10.17 -16.47 1.74
CA GLN A 63 -11.16 -17.52 2.05
C GLN A 63 -11.34 -17.70 3.56
N ALA A 64 -10.24 -17.71 4.32
CA ALA A 64 -10.24 -17.92 5.76
C ALA A 64 -10.70 -16.69 6.56
N VAL A 65 -10.50 -15.48 6.01
CA VAL A 65 -10.79 -14.19 6.66
C VAL A 65 -11.70 -13.35 5.74
N PRO A 66 -12.97 -13.77 5.54
CA PRO A 66 -13.88 -13.12 4.58
C PRO A 66 -14.21 -11.66 4.93
N GLU A 67 -14.04 -11.27 6.19
CA GLU A 67 -14.27 -9.92 6.71
C GLU A 67 -13.24 -8.88 6.27
N ILE A 68 -12.14 -9.25 5.60
CA ILE A 68 -11.17 -8.29 5.06
C ILE A 68 -11.88 -7.31 4.11
N ASP A 69 -11.69 -6.01 4.31
CA ASP A 69 -12.24 -4.95 3.46
C ASP A 69 -11.19 -4.39 2.48
N ILE A 70 -9.94 -4.31 2.94
CA ILE A 70 -8.85 -3.63 2.24
C ILE A 70 -7.62 -4.55 2.18
N ALA A 71 -7.02 -4.69 1.01
CA ALA A 71 -5.72 -5.35 0.85
C ALA A 71 -4.60 -4.31 0.66
N ALA A 72 -3.62 -4.33 1.56
CA ALA A 72 -2.37 -3.59 1.40
C ALA A 72 -1.36 -4.45 0.64
N VAL A 73 -1.11 -4.11 -0.63
CA VAL A 73 -0.18 -4.80 -1.52
C VAL A 73 1.20 -4.16 -1.40
N ILE A 74 2.13 -4.92 -0.84
CA ILE A 74 3.49 -4.54 -0.43
C ILE A 74 4.52 -5.55 -0.98
N THR A 75 4.18 -6.20 -2.08
CA THR A 75 5.06 -7.14 -2.78
C THR A 75 6.12 -6.41 -3.61
N PRO A 76 7.08 -7.09 -4.26
CA PRO A 76 7.96 -6.43 -5.22
C PRO A 76 7.17 -5.66 -6.29
N SER A 77 7.67 -4.49 -6.69
CA SER A 77 6.94 -3.52 -7.53
C SER A 77 6.48 -4.07 -8.88
N GLY A 78 7.17 -5.07 -9.42
CA GLY A 78 6.76 -5.74 -10.66
C GLY A 78 5.44 -6.51 -10.54
N MET A 79 5.09 -6.96 -9.33
CA MET A 79 3.93 -7.79 -9.04
C MET A 79 2.68 -6.99 -8.62
N HIS A 80 2.83 -5.69 -8.37
CA HIS A 80 1.73 -4.83 -7.88
C HIS A 80 0.48 -4.89 -8.75
N PHE A 81 0.64 -4.89 -10.08
CA PHE A 81 -0.49 -4.93 -11.00
C PHE A 81 -1.21 -6.26 -10.98
N GLU A 82 -0.47 -7.36 -11.00
CA GLU A 82 -1.04 -8.71 -10.98
C GLU A 82 -1.83 -8.95 -9.69
N HIS A 83 -1.20 -8.71 -8.53
CA HIS A 83 -1.89 -8.85 -7.25
C HIS A 83 -3.05 -7.86 -7.09
N GLY A 84 -2.86 -6.59 -7.49
CA GLY A 84 -3.91 -5.58 -7.38
C GLY A 84 -5.13 -5.90 -8.25
N ALA A 85 -4.91 -6.27 -9.51
CA ALA A 85 -5.98 -6.65 -10.41
C ALA A 85 -6.70 -7.91 -9.93
N ASP A 86 -5.97 -8.91 -9.43
CA ASP A 86 -6.56 -10.13 -8.91
C ASP A 86 -7.44 -9.88 -7.68
N VAL A 87 -6.95 -9.08 -6.72
CA VAL A 87 -7.70 -8.65 -5.54
C VAL A 87 -9.00 -7.91 -5.92
N ILE A 88 -8.92 -6.97 -6.87
CA ILE A 88 -10.09 -6.24 -7.35
C ILE A 88 -11.06 -7.20 -8.04
N GLU A 89 -10.59 -8.02 -8.98
CA GLU A 89 -11.47 -8.80 -9.85
C GLU A 89 -12.07 -10.02 -9.17
N ARG A 90 -11.36 -10.69 -8.27
CA ARG A 90 -11.87 -11.90 -7.61
C ARG A 90 -12.52 -11.63 -6.27
N TYR A 91 -11.90 -10.77 -5.48
CA TYR A 91 -12.24 -10.60 -4.06
C TYR A 91 -13.02 -9.32 -3.78
N LYS A 92 -13.07 -8.40 -4.75
CA LYS A 92 -13.80 -7.13 -4.66
C LYS A 92 -13.40 -6.33 -3.41
N LYS A 93 -12.08 -6.24 -3.14
CA LYS A 93 -11.54 -5.51 -1.99
C LYS A 93 -10.92 -4.18 -2.42
N HIS A 94 -10.96 -3.18 -1.54
CA HIS A 94 -10.21 -1.95 -1.74
C HIS A 94 -8.70 -2.22 -1.67
N LEU A 95 -7.89 -1.35 -2.25
CA LEU A 95 -6.43 -1.52 -2.28
C LEU A 95 -5.71 -0.37 -1.59
N ILE A 96 -4.73 -0.69 -0.74
CA ILE A 96 -3.60 0.19 -0.47
C ILE A 96 -2.43 -0.36 -1.29
N MET A 97 -1.88 0.44 -2.20
CA MET A 97 -0.86 -0.03 -3.14
C MET A 97 0.46 0.71 -2.91
N GLU A 98 1.53 -0.03 -2.58
CA GLU A 98 2.86 0.55 -2.44
C GLU A 98 3.35 1.23 -3.73
N LYS A 99 4.36 2.11 -3.58
CA LYS A 99 4.95 2.81 -4.73
C LYS A 99 6.08 1.99 -5.39
N PRO A 100 6.25 2.09 -6.71
CA PRO A 100 5.34 2.72 -7.67
C PRO A 100 4.02 1.94 -7.74
N THR A 101 2.89 2.66 -7.86
CA THR A 101 1.56 2.02 -7.84
C THR A 101 1.46 0.91 -8.88
N PHE A 102 1.82 1.22 -10.14
CA PHE A 102 2.02 0.24 -11.20
C PHE A 102 3.21 0.66 -12.07
N MET A 103 3.73 -0.28 -12.86
CA MET A 103 4.95 -0.08 -13.66
C MET A 103 4.68 0.58 -15.01
N ARG A 104 3.44 0.54 -15.50
CA ARG A 104 3.05 1.06 -16.83
C ARG A 104 1.79 1.92 -16.76
N PRO A 105 1.66 2.99 -17.58
CA PRO A 105 0.45 3.81 -17.63
C PRO A 105 -0.82 3.02 -17.95
N GLU A 106 -0.75 2.03 -18.83
CA GLU A 106 -1.92 1.23 -19.23
C GLU A 106 -2.47 0.43 -18.04
N GLN A 107 -1.58 -0.03 -17.15
CA GLN A 107 -1.96 -0.74 -15.92
C GLN A 107 -2.77 0.13 -14.97
N LEU A 108 -2.51 1.44 -14.92
CA LEU A 108 -3.32 2.38 -14.14
C LEU A 108 -4.75 2.43 -14.68
N HIS A 109 -4.91 2.61 -15.98
CA HIS A 109 -6.25 2.67 -16.59
C HIS A 109 -7.04 1.38 -16.37
N THR A 110 -6.41 0.23 -16.56
CA THR A 110 -7.05 -1.07 -16.34
C THR A 110 -7.46 -1.25 -14.88
N ALA A 111 -6.55 -1.03 -13.93
CA ALA A 111 -6.83 -1.28 -12.52
C ALA A 111 -7.86 -0.29 -11.93
N TYR A 112 -7.74 1.01 -12.25
CA TYR A 112 -8.72 2.00 -11.78
C TYR A 112 -10.07 1.80 -12.44
N GLY A 113 -10.13 1.45 -13.74
CA GLY A 113 -11.40 1.12 -14.40
C GLY A 113 -12.09 -0.09 -13.78
N ALA A 114 -11.34 -1.15 -13.45
CA ALA A 114 -11.86 -2.30 -12.74
C ALA A 114 -12.37 -1.93 -11.33
N ALA A 115 -11.60 -1.12 -10.59
CA ALA A 115 -12.02 -0.64 -9.27
C ALA A 115 -13.32 0.17 -9.35
N ASP A 116 -13.42 1.11 -10.30
CA ASP A 116 -14.61 1.96 -10.49
C ASP A 116 -15.85 1.11 -10.83
N ASN A 117 -15.70 0.10 -11.69
CA ASN A 117 -16.79 -0.83 -12.05
C ASN A 117 -17.34 -1.61 -10.85
N HIS A 118 -16.54 -1.78 -9.79
CA HIS A 118 -16.93 -2.47 -8.57
C HIS A 118 -17.18 -1.53 -7.39
N GLY A 119 -17.13 -0.20 -7.59
CA GLY A 119 -17.27 0.78 -6.52
C GLY A 119 -16.14 0.71 -5.48
N LEU A 120 -14.95 0.26 -5.90
CA LEU A 120 -13.77 0.10 -5.06
C LEU A 120 -12.83 1.29 -5.18
N HIS A 121 -11.87 1.36 -4.27
CA HIS A 121 -10.89 2.45 -4.22
C HIS A 121 -9.48 1.88 -4.21
N ILE A 122 -8.58 2.53 -4.94
CA ILE A 122 -7.15 2.27 -4.92
C ILE A 122 -6.47 3.47 -4.27
N PHE A 123 -5.78 3.22 -3.16
CA PHE A 123 -5.04 4.20 -2.37
C PHE A 123 -3.53 4.03 -2.60
N PRO A 124 -2.92 4.81 -3.49
CA PRO A 124 -1.48 4.70 -3.75
C PRO A 124 -0.66 5.36 -2.63
N VAL A 125 0.38 4.68 -2.18
CA VAL A 125 1.25 5.16 -1.09
C VAL A 125 2.26 6.18 -1.61
N PHE A 126 1.94 7.46 -1.44
CA PHE A 126 2.84 8.58 -1.68
C PHE A 126 3.06 9.39 -0.39
N GLN A 127 3.56 8.73 0.65
CA GLN A 127 3.70 9.26 2.02
C GLN A 127 4.47 10.58 2.10
N ASN A 128 5.45 10.81 1.22
CA ASN A 128 6.22 12.06 1.19
C ASN A 128 5.37 13.30 0.90
N ARG A 129 4.15 13.16 0.35
CA ARG A 129 3.19 14.26 0.19
C ARG A 129 2.78 14.87 1.53
N ASN A 130 2.90 14.11 2.62
CA ASN A 130 2.52 14.55 3.96
C ASN A 130 3.67 15.19 4.75
N ASN A 131 4.90 15.25 4.19
CA ASN A 131 6.01 15.95 4.82
C ASN A 131 5.68 17.43 5.03
N LYS A 132 6.05 17.99 6.20
CA LYS A 132 5.73 19.37 6.58
C LYS A 132 6.11 20.40 5.50
N ALA A 133 7.30 20.26 4.92
CA ALA A 133 7.77 21.12 3.84
C ALA A 133 6.90 21.02 2.57
N VAL A 134 6.54 19.79 2.16
CA VAL A 134 5.69 19.56 0.98
C VAL A 134 4.29 20.13 1.19
N ARG A 135 3.70 19.91 2.38
CA ARG A 135 2.40 20.50 2.75
C ARG A 135 2.43 22.03 2.76
N ARG A 136 3.51 22.65 3.26
CA ARG A 136 3.68 24.11 3.26
C ARG A 136 3.76 24.67 1.84
N VAL A 137 4.52 24.02 0.95
CA VAL A 137 4.60 24.41 -0.47
C VAL A 137 3.24 24.25 -1.14
N ARG A 138 2.53 23.15 -0.90
CA ARG A 138 1.17 22.95 -1.44
C ARG A 138 0.20 24.04 -0.98
N LYS A 139 0.25 24.44 0.30
CA LYS A 139 -0.55 25.54 0.84
C LYS A 139 -0.20 26.86 0.15
N ALA A 140 1.09 27.16 -0.02
CA ALA A 140 1.54 28.38 -0.70
C ALA A 140 1.00 28.48 -2.13
N LEU A 141 1.06 27.37 -2.87
CA LEU A 141 0.55 27.27 -4.24
C LEU A 141 -0.97 27.48 -4.28
N ALA A 142 -1.72 26.83 -3.38
CA ALA A 142 -3.18 26.95 -3.34
C ALA A 142 -3.66 28.36 -2.94
N ALA A 143 -2.90 29.05 -2.08
CA ALA A 143 -3.21 30.40 -1.64
C ALA A 143 -2.68 31.50 -2.58
N GLY A 144 -2.00 31.15 -3.68
CA GLY A 144 -1.41 32.13 -4.60
C GLY A 144 -0.22 32.92 -4.02
N GLU A 145 0.35 32.48 -2.89
CA GLU A 145 1.42 33.20 -2.17
C GLU A 145 2.70 33.38 -3.00
N LEU A 146 2.91 32.53 -4.00
CA LEU A 146 4.11 32.51 -4.84
C LEU A 146 3.94 33.29 -6.16
N GLY A 147 2.74 33.81 -6.43
CA GLY A 147 2.38 34.39 -7.72
C GLY A 147 2.52 33.38 -8.87
N ASP A 148 2.90 33.88 -10.04
CA ASP A 148 3.10 33.04 -11.23
C ASP A 148 4.36 32.18 -11.10
N ILE A 149 4.17 30.86 -11.06
CA ILE A 149 5.28 29.91 -11.07
C ILE A 149 5.93 29.91 -12.45
N ARG A 150 7.19 30.37 -12.52
CA ARG A 150 7.97 30.38 -13.77
C ARG A 150 8.86 29.16 -13.95
N ILE A 151 9.48 28.68 -12.87
CA ILE A 151 10.47 27.60 -12.90
C ILE A 151 10.29 26.69 -11.68
N VAL A 152 10.36 25.38 -11.92
CA VAL A 152 10.47 24.35 -10.88
C VAL A 152 11.69 23.49 -11.17
N SER A 153 12.55 23.24 -10.17
CA SER A 153 13.70 22.36 -10.30
C SER A 153 13.68 21.30 -9.21
N VAL A 154 13.90 20.05 -9.60
CA VAL A 154 14.00 18.90 -8.68
C VAL A 154 15.37 18.26 -8.88
N ARG A 155 16.09 18.02 -7.79
CA ARG A 155 17.38 17.34 -7.80
C ARG A 155 17.39 16.25 -6.73
N VAL A 156 17.61 15.00 -7.13
CA VAL A 156 17.74 13.85 -6.23
C VAL A 156 19.09 13.20 -6.49
N ARG A 157 20.05 13.42 -5.59
CA ARG A 157 21.41 12.87 -5.68
C ARG A 157 21.62 11.85 -4.56
N TRP A 158 21.15 10.64 -4.79
CA TRP A 158 21.24 9.55 -3.81
C TRP A 158 22.32 8.55 -4.19
N CYS A 159 22.99 7.99 -3.19
CA CYS A 159 23.89 6.86 -3.33
C CYS A 159 23.18 5.57 -2.90
N ARG A 160 23.29 4.52 -3.72
CA ARG A 160 22.75 3.18 -3.45
C ARG A 160 23.85 2.15 -3.75
N PRO A 161 24.70 1.81 -2.76
CA PRO A 161 25.74 0.79 -2.93
C PRO A 161 25.11 -0.61 -3.03
N GLN A 162 25.86 -1.63 -3.49
CA GLN A 162 25.35 -3.00 -3.67
C GLN A 162 24.63 -3.56 -2.43
N ARG A 163 25.21 -3.34 -1.23
CA ARG A 163 24.59 -3.70 0.07
C ARG A 163 23.15 -3.18 0.26
N TYR A 164 22.74 -2.15 -0.47
CA TYR A 164 21.37 -1.65 -0.45
C TYR A 164 20.40 -2.64 -1.10
N TYR A 165 20.80 -3.22 -2.23
CA TYR A 165 20.00 -4.19 -2.97
C TYR A 165 20.03 -5.55 -2.29
N ASP A 166 21.16 -5.94 -1.69
CA ASP A 166 21.29 -7.20 -0.95
C ASP A 166 20.38 -7.28 0.29
N MET A 167 19.85 -6.14 0.78
CA MET A 167 18.88 -6.10 1.89
C MET A 167 17.44 -6.46 1.46
N ALA A 168 17.17 -6.57 0.17
CA ALA A 168 15.85 -6.91 -0.38
C ALA A 168 16.02 -7.87 -1.58
N PRO A 169 16.51 -9.10 -1.32
CA PRO A 169 16.74 -10.11 -2.36
C PRO A 169 15.42 -10.59 -2.98
#